data_AF-A0A9D5UW39-F1
#
_entry.id   AF-A0A9D5UW39-F1
#
_cell.length_a   1.000
_cell.length_b   1.000
_cell.length_c   1.000
_cell.angle_alpha   90.00
_cell.angle_beta   90.00
_cell.angle_gamma   90.00
#
_symmetry.space_group_name_H-M   'P 1'
#
loop_
_entity.id
_entity.type
_entity.pdbx_description
1 polymer ?
#
loop_
_entity_poly.entity_id
_entity_poly.type
_entity_poly.pdbx_seq_one_letter_code
_entity_poly.pdbx_strand_id
1 'polypeptide(L)'
;MAEKCPFCGHQNMAAKQVEYLYRLGERFMMVTDVPCLECEFCGEQYFDAAVLKRIEADFQAIQHTGKQPLRTIRVPVEAYSSL
;
A
#
# COMPACT_ATOMS: atom_id res chain seq x y z
N MET A 1 -12.93 16.95 -2.38
CA MET A 1 -12.50 16.05 -1.29
C MET A 1 -13.74 15.55 -0.59
N ALA A 2 -13.80 14.27 -0.24
CA ALA A 2 -14.95 13.74 0.50
C ALA A 2 -14.92 14.30 1.92
N GLU A 3 -15.94 15.08 2.31
CA GLU A 3 -16.08 15.65 3.67
C GLU A 3 -16.33 14.57 4.73
N LYS A 4 -16.64 13.35 4.29
CA LYS A 4 -16.95 12.19 5.11
C LYS A 4 -16.32 10.96 4.50
N CYS A 5 -15.87 10.04 5.34
CA CYS A 5 -15.44 8.71 4.98
C CYS A 5 -16.59 7.98 4.26
N PRO A 6 -16.44 7.59 2.99
CA PRO A 6 -17.43 6.78 2.28
C PRO A 6 -17.76 5.44 2.96
N PHE A 7 -16.83 4.89 3.74
CA PHE A 7 -17.01 3.61 4.42
C PHE A 7 -17.78 3.73 5.74
N CYS A 8 -17.35 4.60 6.65
CA CYS A 8 -17.92 4.70 8.00
C CYS A 8 -18.76 5.97 8.27
N GLY A 9 -18.76 6.95 7.35
CA GLY A 9 -19.50 8.21 7.47
C GLY A 9 -18.87 9.27 8.38
N HIS A 10 -17.76 8.97 9.05
CA HIS A 10 -17.07 9.92 9.92
C HIS A 10 -16.39 11.04 9.12
N GLN A 11 -16.28 12.25 9.68
CA GLN A 11 -15.81 13.44 8.94
C GLN A 11 -14.29 13.63 8.92
N ASN A 12 -13.58 12.95 9.81
CA ASN A 12 -12.15 13.14 9.97
C ASN A 12 -11.36 12.35 8.91
N MET A 13 -11.12 13.01 7.76
CA MET A 13 -10.29 12.52 6.67
C MET A 13 -9.01 13.38 6.59
N ALA A 14 -7.84 12.74 6.60
CA ALA A 14 -6.55 13.42 6.58
C ALA A 14 -5.66 12.92 5.44
N ALA A 15 -4.93 13.83 4.80
CA ALA A 15 -3.89 13.44 3.85
C ALA A 15 -2.69 12.87 4.61
N LYS A 16 -2.24 11.68 4.25
CA LYS A 16 -1.14 10.97 4.90
C LYS A 16 -0.18 10.37 3.87
N GLN A 17 1.02 10.03 4.36
CA GLN A 17 1.99 9.19 3.67
C GLN A 17 2.11 7.89 4.44
N VAL A 18 1.86 6.77 3.78
CA VAL A 18 1.74 5.47 4.44
C VAL A 18 2.63 4.42 3.77
N GLU A 19 2.90 3.34 4.49
CA GLU A 19 3.48 2.14 3.89
C GLU A 19 2.38 1.33 3.18
N TYR A 20 2.63 0.96 1.93
CA TYR A 20 1.72 0.16 1.12
C TYR A 20 2.38 -1.16 0.71
N LEU A 21 1.76 -2.28 1.11
CA LEU A 21 2.22 -3.61 0.72
C LEU A 21 1.51 -4.06 -0.56
N TYR A 22 2.20 -3.95 -1.70
CA TYR A 22 1.71 -4.50 -2.96
C TYR A 22 2.02 -6.00 -3.03
N ARG A 23 0.98 -6.82 -3.27
CA ARG A 23 1.11 -8.28 -3.36
C ARG A 23 0.48 -8.78 -4.66
N LEU A 24 1.23 -9.60 -5.39
CA LEU A 24 0.72 -10.37 -6.52
C LEU A 24 1.19 -11.83 -6.38
N GLY A 25 0.26 -12.72 -6.03
CA GLY A 25 0.61 -14.10 -5.65
C GLY A 25 1.51 -14.14 -4.42
N GLU A 26 2.65 -14.82 -4.54
CA GLU A 26 3.68 -14.94 -3.48
C GLU A 26 4.74 -13.83 -3.51
N ARG A 27 4.60 -12.87 -4.43
CA ARG A 27 5.55 -11.76 -4.59
C ARG A 27 5.03 -10.53 -3.88
N PHE A 28 5.93 -9.89 -3.14
CA PHE A 28 5.63 -8.71 -2.33
C PHE A 28 6.57 -7.57 -2.69
N MET A 29 6.03 -6.35 -2.67
CA MET A 29 6.80 -5.13 -2.71
C MET A 29 6.24 -4.15 -1.69
N MET A 30 7.08 -3.75 -0.75
CA MET A 30 6.78 -2.69 0.19
C MET A 30 7.13 -1.35 -0.45
N VAL A 31 6.15 -0.45 -0.51
CA VAL A 31 6.32 0.91 -1.00
C VAL A 31 6.15 1.86 0.17
N THR A 32 7.14 2.68 0.44
CA THR A 32 7.09 3.68 1.51
C THR A 32 6.55 5.01 0.97
N ASP A 33 6.08 5.85 1.89
CA ASP A 33 5.71 7.25 1.61
C ASP A 33 4.62 7.39 0.54
N VAL A 34 3.68 6.44 0.48
CA VAL A 34 2.60 6.44 -0.50
C VAL A 34 1.54 7.45 -0.07
N PRO A 35 1.25 8.49 -0.89
CA PRO A 35 0.25 9.48 -0.53
C PRO A 35 -1.16 8.89 -0.62
N CYS A 36 -1.95 9.11 0.43
CA CYS A 36 -3.35 8.71 0.49
C CYS A 36 -4.19 9.71 1.30
N LEU A 37 -5.51 9.56 1.20
CA LEU A 37 -6.45 10.15 2.14
C LEU A 37 -6.91 9.05 3.09
N GLU A 38 -6.69 9.21 4.39
CA GLU A 38 -7.03 8.23 5.41
C GLU A 38 -8.14 8.75 6.34
N CYS A 39 -9.11 7.90 6.66
CA CYS A 39 -10.04 8.17 7.75
C CYS A 39 -9.36 7.92 9.08
N GLU A 40 -9.15 8.96 9.89
CA GLU A 40 -8.47 8.82 11.19
C GLU A 40 -9.31 8.08 12.25
N PHE A 41 -10.59 7.82 11.96
CA PHE A 41 -11.47 7.09 12.86
C PHE A 41 -11.46 5.58 12.59
N CYS A 42 -11.62 5.15 11.33
CA CYS A 42 -11.70 3.72 10.98
C CYS A 42 -10.47 3.16 10.25
N GLY A 43 -9.52 4.02 9.86
CA GLY A 43 -8.30 3.63 9.14
C GLY A 43 -8.47 3.36 7.65
N GLU A 44 -9.65 3.64 7.07
CA GLU A 44 -9.88 3.43 5.64
C GLU A 44 -9.00 4.37 4.81
N GLN A 45 -8.33 3.84 3.77
CA GLN A 45 -7.36 4.56 2.96
C GLN A 45 -7.81 4.65 1.49
N TYR A 46 -7.78 5.86 0.94
CA TYR A 46 -8.12 6.15 -0.45
C TYR A 46 -6.88 6.62 -1.20
N PHE A 47 -6.54 5.91 -2.27
CA PHE A 47 -5.38 6.21 -3.10
C PHE A 47 -5.81 6.70 -4.48
N ASP A 48 -5.07 7.64 -5.03
CA ASP A 48 -5.26 8.05 -6.42
C ASP A 48 -4.92 6.91 -7.37
N ALA A 49 -5.73 6.72 -8.40
CA ALA A 49 -5.52 5.67 -9.40
C ALA A 49 -4.14 5.79 -10.09
N ALA A 50 -3.64 7.00 -10.28
CA ALA A 50 -2.31 7.24 -10.85
C ALA A 50 -1.18 6.74 -9.93
N VAL A 51 -1.35 6.86 -8.61
CA VAL A 51 -0.38 6.36 -7.61
C VAL A 51 -0.33 4.84 -7.68
N LEU A 52 -1.49 4.17 -7.65
CA LEU A 52 -1.56 2.71 -7.71
C LEU A 52 -1.01 2.15 -9.02
N LYS A 53 -1.33 2.77 -10.17
CA LYS A 53 -0.79 2.37 -11.48
C LYS A 53 0.73 2.50 -11.55
N ARG A 54 1.30 3.53 -10.92
CA ARG A 54 2.76 3.69 -10.84
C ARG A 54 3.39 2.59 -10.00
N ILE A 55 2.79 2.24 -8.86
CA ILE A 55 3.24 1.12 -8.01
C ILE A 55 3.22 -0.19 -8.80
N GLU A 56 2.13 -0.49 -9.50
CA GLU A 56 2.00 -1.69 -10.32
C GLU A 56 3.06 -1.74 -11.45
N ALA A 57 3.26 -0.65 -12.18
CA ALA A 57 4.27 -0.58 -13.22
C ALA A 57 5.69 -0.83 -12.66
N ASP A 58 5.98 -0.28 -11.48
CA ASP A 58 7.28 -0.48 -10.81
C ASP A 58 7.48 -1.92 -10.35
N PHE A 59 6.43 -2.53 -9.81
CA PHE A 59 6.41 -3.94 -9.44
C PHE A 59 6.73 -4.82 -10.65
N GLN A 60 6.08 -4.56 -11.79
CA GLN A 60 6.32 -5.30 -13.04
C GLN A 60 7.77 -5.11 -13.53
N ALA A 61 8.31 -3.90 -13.44
CA ALA A 61 9.70 -3.63 -13.83
C ALA A 61 10.71 -4.40 -12.95
N ILE A 62 10.47 -4.46 -11.64
CA ILE A 62 11.33 -5.23 -10.73
C ILE A 62 11.27 -6.73 -11.05
N GLN A 63 10.08 -7.24 -11.37
CA GLN A 63 9.88 -8.67 -11.59
C GLN A 63 10.31 -9.17 -12.99
N HIS A 64 10.19 -8.33 -14.01
CA HIS A 64 10.32 -8.77 -15.41
C HIS A 64 11.41 -8.03 -16.20
N THR A 65 11.78 -6.82 -15.81
CA THR A 65 12.74 -6.00 -16.58
C THR A 65 14.09 -5.86 -15.89
N GLY A 66 14.29 -6.51 -14.74
CA GLY A 66 15.55 -6.48 -13.99
C GLY A 66 15.81 -5.18 -13.23
N LYS A 67 14.79 -4.34 -13.03
CA LYS A 67 14.91 -3.15 -12.17
C LYS A 67 15.27 -3.61 -10.75
N GLN A 68 16.30 -3.01 -10.16
CA GLN A 68 16.67 -3.31 -8.78
C GLN A 68 15.82 -2.49 -7.81
N PRO A 69 15.28 -3.10 -6.74
CA PRO A 69 14.62 -2.35 -5.68
C PRO A 69 15.63 -1.50 -4.92
N LEU A 70 15.16 -0.46 -4.21
CA LEU A 70 16.02 0.38 -3.36
C LEU A 70 16.76 -0.45 -2.31
N ARG A 71 16.06 -1.42 -1.71
CA ARG A 71 16.60 -2.41 -0.79
C ARG A 71 15.70 -3.63 -0.75
N THR A 72 16.26 -4.76 -0.32
CA THR A 72 15.52 -6.00 -0.07
C THR A 72 15.67 -6.37 1.39
N ILE A 73 14.58 -6.76 2.03
CA ILE A 73 14.57 -7.30 3.40
C ILE A 73 14.15 -8.77 3.38
N ARG A 74 14.66 -9.56 4.33
CA ARG A 74 14.19 -10.93 4.57
C ARG A 74 13.09 -10.88 5.61
N VAL A 75 11.93 -11.44 5.29
CA VAL A 75 10.75 -11.43 6.16
C VAL A 75 10.43 -12.88 6.55
N PRO A 76 10.38 -13.22 7.86
CA PRO A 76 9.95 -14.53 8.30
C PRO A 76 8.44 -14.70 8.06
N VAL A 77 8.02 -15.93 7.76
CA VAL A 77 6.62 -16.26 7.50
C VAL A 77 6.27 -17.47 8.36
N GLU A 78 5.31 -17.30 9.27
CA GLU A 78 4.84 -18.35 10.16
C GLU A 78 3.35 -18.61 9.92
N ALA A 79 2.96 -19.89 9.98
CA ALA A 79 1.55 -20.25 10.03
C ALA A 79 1.06 -20.09 11.47
N TYR A 80 -0.12 -19.50 11.68
CA TYR A 80 -0.69 -19.34 13.03
C TYR A 80 -0.84 -20.68 13.78
N SER A 81 -1.09 -21.77 13.04
CA SER A 81 -1.15 -23.13 13.59
C SER A 81 0.19 -23.67 14.11
N SER A 82 1.29 -23.02 13.76
CA SER A 82 2.66 -23.41 14.12
C SER A 82 3.28 -22.50 15.20
N LEU A 83 2.55 -21.47 15.65
CA LEU A 83 2.90 -20.63 16.81
C LEU A 83 2.53 -21.34 18.11
#